data_AF-A0A7L2V9J6-F1
#
_entry.id   AF-A0A7L2V9J6-F1
#
_cell.length_a   1.000
_cell.length_b   1.000
_cell.length_c   1.000
_cell.angle_alpha   90.00
_cell.angle_beta   90.00
_cell.angle_gamma   90.00
#
_symmetry.space_group_name_H-M   'P 1'
#
loop_
_entity.id
_entity.type
_entity.pdbx_description
1 polymer ?
#
loop_
_entity_poly.entity_id
_entity_poly.type
_entity_poly.pdbx_seq_one_letter_code
_entity_poly.pdbx_strand_id
1 'polypeptide(L)'
;MFNETVLKIRALERGDTGVYGARIKLQPALVEDQSFNLSVYESVPSPRTRSQLLASTLEWCNLTLQCQGSGKGAVNVTWQGDHVLRGDLGTGRHQLSPDGTTLRVALPPTAANVTYTCTVSNPADHKVALFDLQTICQSGG
;
A
#
# COMPACT_ATOMS: atom_id res chain seq x y z
N MET A 1 38.73 5.39 11.83
CA MET A 1 37.62 6.11 11.19
C MET A 1 37.88 6.06 9.69
N PHE A 2 37.16 5.23 8.95
CA PHE A 2 37.35 5.12 7.50
C PHE A 2 36.66 6.32 6.84
N ASN A 3 37.32 6.98 5.90
CA ASN A 3 36.73 8.09 5.15
C ASN A 3 35.65 7.52 4.22
N GLU A 4 34.39 7.66 4.59
CA GLU A 4 33.26 7.25 3.74
C GLU A 4 33.14 8.21 2.55
N THR A 5 33.24 7.66 1.34
CA THR A 5 32.98 8.41 0.10
C THR A 5 31.53 8.21 -0.29
N VAL A 6 30.74 9.29 -0.35
CA VAL A 6 29.29 9.23 -0.60
C VAL A 6 28.92 10.09 -1.80
N LEU A 7 28.14 9.52 -2.73
CA LEU A 7 27.48 10.27 -3.79
C LEU A 7 26.13 10.81 -3.28
N LYS A 8 25.92 12.13 -3.38
CA LYS A 8 24.65 12.78 -3.01
C LYS A 8 24.05 13.47 -4.23
N ILE A 9 22.88 13.03 -4.66
CA ILE A 9 22.11 13.64 -5.73
C ILE A 9 20.96 14.42 -5.07
N ARG A 10 20.76 15.67 -5.47
CA ARG A 10 19.68 16.54 -4.95
C ARG A 10 18.64 16.73 -6.05
N ALA A 11 17.39 17.00 -5.65
CA ALA A 11 16.28 17.24 -6.58
C ALA A 11 16.15 16.13 -7.65
N LEU A 12 16.01 14.89 -7.18
CA LEU A 12 15.88 13.73 -8.07
C LEU A 12 14.70 13.88 -9.02
N GLU A 13 14.94 13.56 -10.29
CA GLU A 13 13.95 13.49 -11.33
C GLU A 13 13.77 12.04 -11.80
N ARG A 14 12.65 11.75 -12.49
CA ARG A 14 12.41 10.38 -13.01
C ARG A 14 13.54 9.91 -13.93
N GLY A 15 14.17 10.84 -14.66
CA GLY A 15 15.29 10.57 -15.56
C GLY A 15 16.57 10.10 -14.86
N ASP A 16 16.71 10.30 -13.55
CA ASP A 16 17.86 9.83 -12.76
C ASP A 16 17.78 8.33 -12.45
N THR A 17 16.70 7.65 -12.84
CA THR A 17 16.61 6.20 -12.71
C THR A 17 17.67 5.52 -13.57
N GLY A 18 18.50 4.68 -12.96
CA GLY A 18 19.61 4.04 -13.67
C GLY A 18 20.57 3.28 -12.75
N VAL A 19 21.63 2.77 -13.36
CA VAL A 19 22.72 2.07 -12.65
C VAL A 19 23.88 3.02 -12.45
N TYR A 20 24.24 3.25 -11.19
CA TYR A 20 25.37 4.09 -10.79
C TYR A 20 26.55 3.21 -10.41
N GLY A 21 27.65 3.36 -11.14
CA GLY A 21 28.91 2.65 -10.86
C GLY A 21 29.86 3.48 -10.00
N ALA A 22 30.44 2.87 -8.97
CA ALA A 22 31.53 3.43 -8.20
C ALA A 22 32.81 2.62 -8.46
N ARG A 23 33.86 3.29 -8.93
CA ARG A 23 35.19 2.72 -9.10
C ARG A 23 36.09 3.13 -7.93
N ILE A 24 36.43 2.18 -7.08
CA ILE A 24 37.17 2.37 -5.83
C ILE A 24 38.62 1.93 -6.07
N LYS A 25 39.58 2.83 -5.81
CA LYS A 25 41.02 2.53 -5.92
C LYS A 25 41.61 2.41 -4.52
N LEU A 26 42.09 1.23 -4.18
CA LEU A 26 42.71 0.88 -2.90
C LEU A 26 44.23 0.70 -3.09
N GLN A 27 45.02 1.21 -2.15
CA GLN A 27 46.47 0.97 -2.14
C GLN A 27 46.76 -0.49 -1.73
N PRO A 28 47.75 -1.16 -2.34
CA PRO A 28 48.77 -0.62 -3.24
C PRO A 28 48.39 -0.59 -4.73
N ALA A 29 47.36 -1.32 -5.19
CA ALA A 29 46.91 -1.30 -6.59
C ALA A 29 45.54 -1.98 -6.84
N LEU A 30 44.73 -2.22 -5.80
CA LEU A 30 43.45 -2.92 -5.96
C LEU A 30 42.39 -1.95 -6.50
N VAL A 31 41.61 -2.38 -7.49
CA VAL A 31 40.47 -1.63 -8.01
C VAL A 31 39.23 -2.47 -7.86
N GLU A 32 38.22 -1.93 -7.20
CA GLU A 32 36.90 -2.55 -7.07
C GLU A 32 35.86 -1.69 -7.78
N ASP A 33 35.00 -2.33 -8.57
CA ASP A 33 33.87 -1.68 -9.23
C ASP A 33 32.58 -2.16 -8.55
N GLN A 34 31.80 -1.24 -7.99
CA GLN A 34 30.51 -1.52 -7.37
C GLN A 34 29.38 -0.83 -8.12
N SER A 35 28.23 -1.48 -8.24
CA SER A 35 27.06 -0.95 -8.94
C SER A 35 25.89 -0.79 -7.99
N PHE A 36 25.15 0.30 -8.16
CA PHE A 36 23.98 0.66 -7.36
C PHE A 36 22.80 0.97 -8.29
N ASN A 37 21.67 0.30 -8.08
CA ASN A 37 20.45 0.58 -8.85
C ASN A 37 19.65 1.68 -8.17
N LEU A 38 19.46 2.81 -8.85
CA LEU A 38 18.60 3.90 -8.40
C LEU A 38 17.27 3.81 -9.17
N SER A 39 16.17 3.77 -8.44
CA SER A 39 14.81 3.87 -9.01
C SER A 39 14.09 5.03 -8.36
N VAL A 40 13.67 5.99 -9.18
CA VAL A 40 12.95 7.19 -8.73
C VAL A 40 11.46 7.01 -9.00
N TYR A 41 10.66 7.10 -7.95
CA TYR A 41 9.21 6.93 -8.01
C TYR A 41 8.50 8.28 -7.88
N GLU A 42 7.36 8.42 -8.54
CA GLU A 42 6.45 9.54 -8.24
C GLU A 42 5.86 9.39 -6.84
N SER A 43 5.50 10.51 -6.22
CA SER A 43 4.77 10.48 -4.95
C SER A 43 3.48 9.70 -5.08
N VAL A 44 3.14 8.93 -4.05
CA VAL A 44 1.91 8.14 -4.08
C VAL A 44 0.72 9.11 -3.96
N PRO A 45 -0.21 9.08 -4.92
CA PRO A 45 -1.39 9.93 -4.86
C PRO A 45 -2.32 9.50 -3.72
N SER A 46 -3.15 10.43 -3.25
CA SER A 46 -4.19 10.10 -2.27
C SER A 46 -5.08 8.97 -2.80
N PRO A 47 -5.37 7.94 -1.98
CA PRO A 47 -6.22 6.84 -2.38
C PRO A 47 -7.63 7.34 -2.71
N ARG A 48 -8.17 6.92 -3.85
CA ARG A 48 -9.59 7.11 -4.16
C ARG A 48 -10.37 6.01 -3.48
N THR A 49 -11.19 6.39 -2.51
CA THR A 49 -11.98 5.47 -1.70
C THR A 49 -13.45 5.52 -2.08
N ARG A 50 -14.13 4.37 -2.02
CA ARG A 50 -15.59 4.27 -2.07
C ARG A 50 -16.06 3.17 -1.13
N SER A 51 -17.19 3.39 -0.48
CA SER A 51 -17.90 2.38 0.29
C SER A 51 -19.33 2.26 -0.24
N GLN A 52 -19.82 1.03 -0.32
CA GLN A 52 -21.19 0.73 -0.71
C GLN A 52 -21.77 -0.31 0.24
N LEU A 53 -22.83 0.05 0.95
CA LEU A 53 -23.63 -0.89 1.72
C LEU A 53 -24.53 -1.66 0.76
N LEU A 54 -24.44 -2.99 0.76
CA LEU A 54 -25.30 -3.84 -0.05
C LEU A 54 -26.57 -4.21 0.70
N ALA A 55 -26.44 -4.57 1.97
CA ALA A 55 -27.56 -4.69 2.89
C ALA A 55 -27.08 -4.77 4.35
N SER A 56 -27.98 -4.38 5.26
CA SER A 56 -27.74 -4.34 6.69
C SER A 56 -28.95 -4.92 7.43
N THR A 57 -28.71 -5.76 8.42
CA THR A 57 -29.71 -6.30 9.34
C THR A 57 -29.14 -6.29 10.76
N LEU A 58 -29.96 -6.68 11.73
CA LEU A 58 -29.54 -6.84 13.13
C LEU A 58 -28.38 -7.85 13.32
N GLU A 59 -28.23 -8.81 12.41
CA GLU A 59 -27.27 -9.92 12.53
C GLU A 59 -26.12 -9.85 11.51
N TRP A 60 -26.26 -9.08 10.43
CA TRP A 60 -25.23 -8.98 9.39
C TRP A 60 -25.20 -7.62 8.70
N CYS A 61 -24.00 -7.17 8.36
CA CYS A 61 -23.74 -6.03 7.50
C CYS A 61 -22.88 -6.50 6.32
N ASN A 62 -23.42 -6.37 5.10
CA ASN A 62 -22.75 -6.74 3.86
C ASN A 62 -22.43 -5.49 3.06
N LEU A 63 -21.16 -5.28 2.76
CA LEU A 63 -20.67 -4.07 2.12
C LEU A 63 -19.49 -4.34 1.20
N THR A 64 -19.28 -3.41 0.28
CA THR A 64 -18.15 -3.40 -0.64
C THR A 64 -17.33 -2.14 -0.37
N LEU A 65 -16.04 -2.32 -0.10
CA LEU A 65 -15.05 -1.26 0.02
C LEU A 65 -14.18 -1.26 -1.25
N GLN A 66 -13.91 -0.09 -1.78
CA GLN A 66 -13.01 0.09 -2.92
C GLN A 66 -11.94 1.10 -2.56
N CYS A 67 -10.71 0.76 -2.89
CA CYS A 67 -9.56 1.61 -2.70
C CYS A 67 -8.64 1.48 -3.92
N GLN A 68 -8.42 2.60 -4.60
CA GLN A 68 -7.58 2.65 -5.79
C GLN A 68 -6.56 3.78 -5.66
N GLY A 69 -5.33 3.53 -6.10
CA GLY A 69 -4.35 4.59 -6.29
C GLY A 69 -4.82 5.56 -7.38
N SER A 70 -5.02 6.84 -7.04
CA SER A 70 -5.45 7.85 -8.00
C SER A 70 -4.27 8.34 -8.85
N GLY A 71 -3.80 7.57 -9.83
CA GLY A 71 -2.70 8.00 -10.70
C GLY A 71 -2.32 7.00 -11.79
N LYS A 72 -1.40 7.40 -12.67
CA LYS A 72 -0.84 6.54 -13.74
C LYS A 72 0.33 5.65 -13.28
N GLY A 73 0.75 5.75 -12.02
CA GLY A 73 1.86 4.97 -11.46
C GLY A 73 1.44 3.57 -11.03
N ALA A 74 2.33 2.59 -11.21
CA ALA A 74 2.19 1.25 -10.65
C ALA A 74 2.36 1.32 -9.12
N VAL A 75 1.24 1.41 -8.41
CA VAL A 75 1.16 1.40 -6.95
C VAL A 75 0.48 0.11 -6.51
N ASN A 76 0.96 -0.46 -5.41
CA ASN A 76 0.38 -1.65 -4.80
C ASN A 76 -0.72 -1.22 -3.83
N VAL A 77 -1.81 -2.00 -3.79
CA VAL A 77 -2.89 -1.81 -2.82
C VAL A 77 -2.88 -2.98 -1.85
N THR A 78 -2.78 -2.69 -0.57
CA THR A 78 -2.86 -3.69 0.50
C THR A 78 -3.98 -3.33 1.47
N TRP A 79 -4.66 -4.36 1.96
CA TRP A 79 -5.74 -4.22 2.93
C TRP A 79 -5.31 -4.79 4.28
N GLN A 80 -5.64 -4.08 5.33
CA GLN A 80 -5.37 -4.46 6.70
C GLN A 80 -6.64 -4.27 7.54
N GLY A 81 -6.98 -5.30 8.30
CA GLY A 81 -8.07 -5.31 9.28
C GLY A 81 -7.90 -6.54 10.15
N ASP A 82 -8.47 -6.53 11.36
CA ASP A 82 -8.28 -7.62 12.34
C ASP A 82 -8.66 -9.00 11.79
N HIS A 83 -9.63 -9.05 10.87
CA HIS A 83 -10.13 -10.23 10.18
C HIS A 83 -9.64 -10.37 8.72
N VAL A 84 -8.67 -9.58 8.28
CA VAL A 84 -8.00 -9.75 6.97
C VAL A 84 -6.59 -10.29 7.18
N LEU A 85 -5.95 -9.91 8.28
CA LEU A 85 -4.60 -10.37 8.63
C LEU A 85 -4.55 -11.82 9.14
N ARG A 86 -5.66 -12.38 9.65
CA ARG A 86 -5.69 -13.77 10.14
C ARG A 86 -5.81 -14.82 9.03
N GLY A 87 -5.71 -14.41 7.76
CA GLY A 87 -5.73 -15.33 6.61
C GLY A 87 -7.12 -15.88 6.29
N ASP A 88 -8.17 -15.30 6.87
CA ASP A 88 -9.57 -15.62 6.71
C ASP A 88 -10.18 -15.14 5.37
N LEU A 89 -9.31 -14.75 4.42
CA LEU A 89 -9.57 -14.49 2.99
C LEU A 89 -10.26 -15.67 2.27
N GLY A 90 -10.36 -16.85 2.90
CA GLY A 90 -11.06 -18.04 2.39
C GLY A 90 -12.35 -18.42 3.13
N THR A 91 -12.77 -17.71 4.18
CA THR A 91 -13.93 -18.11 5.02
C THR A 91 -15.30 -17.64 4.49
N GLY A 92 -15.36 -17.10 3.27
CA GLY A 92 -16.59 -16.57 2.66
C GLY A 92 -17.07 -15.23 3.24
N ARG A 93 -16.46 -14.75 4.33
CA ARG A 93 -16.78 -13.46 4.97
C ARG A 93 -15.99 -12.28 4.41
N HIS A 94 -14.81 -12.54 3.86
CA HIS A 94 -13.97 -11.56 3.17
C HIS A 94 -13.64 -12.08 1.79
N GLN A 95 -13.86 -11.26 0.76
CA GLN A 95 -13.48 -11.59 -0.60
C GLN A 95 -12.76 -10.40 -1.21
N LEU A 96 -11.48 -10.59 -1.54
CA LEU A 96 -10.69 -9.61 -2.26
C LEU A 96 -10.79 -9.87 -3.76
N SER A 97 -10.95 -8.81 -4.54
CA SER A 97 -10.91 -8.90 -5.99
C SER A 97 -9.51 -9.30 -6.49
N PRO A 98 -9.39 -9.93 -7.68
CA PRO A 98 -8.09 -10.38 -8.22
C PRO A 98 -7.08 -9.25 -8.42
N ASP A 99 -7.56 -8.02 -8.61
CA ASP A 99 -6.74 -6.80 -8.73
C ASP A 99 -6.40 -6.17 -7.37
N GLY A 100 -6.91 -6.70 -6.26
CA GLY A 100 -6.62 -6.23 -4.90
C GLY A 100 -7.29 -4.90 -4.52
N THR A 101 -8.05 -4.27 -5.41
CA THR A 101 -8.61 -2.91 -5.19
C THR A 101 -9.96 -2.91 -4.48
N THR A 102 -10.69 -4.01 -4.53
CA THR A 102 -12.05 -4.12 -4.02
C THR A 102 -12.13 -5.23 -2.97
N LEU A 103 -12.59 -4.87 -1.78
CA LEU A 103 -12.80 -5.78 -0.67
C LEU A 103 -14.30 -5.88 -0.36
N ARG A 104 -14.85 -7.08 -0.49
CA ARG A 104 -16.21 -7.41 -0.06
C ARG A 104 -16.17 -8.02 1.33
N VAL A 105 -17.05 -7.54 2.20
CA VAL A 105 -17.05 -7.88 3.62
C VAL A 105 -18.48 -8.18 4.06
N ALA A 106 -18.66 -9.32 4.73
CA ALA A 106 -19.89 -9.71 5.41
C ALA A 106 -19.57 -10.04 6.87
N LEU A 107 -19.93 -9.14 7.78
CA LEU A 107 -19.64 -9.25 9.21
C LEU A 107 -20.88 -9.00 10.06
N PRO A 108 -20.98 -9.63 11.25
CA PRO A 108 -22.02 -9.29 12.21
C PRO A 108 -21.83 -7.85 12.73
N PRO A 109 -22.90 -7.09 13.02
CA PRO A 109 -22.81 -5.69 13.48
C PRO A 109 -22.00 -5.50 14.77
N THR A 110 -21.91 -6.53 15.61
CA THR A 110 -21.09 -6.53 16.83
C THR A 110 -19.57 -6.58 16.53
N ALA A 111 -19.19 -7.00 15.33
CA ALA A 111 -17.83 -6.91 14.79
C ALA A 111 -17.61 -5.64 13.94
N ALA A 112 -18.57 -4.71 13.91
CA ALA A 112 -18.46 -3.45 13.16
C ALA A 112 -17.55 -2.39 13.83
N ASN A 113 -17.03 -2.65 15.04
CA ASN A 113 -15.97 -1.85 15.68
C ASN A 113 -14.59 -2.05 15.01
N VAL A 114 -14.55 -2.41 13.73
CA VAL A 114 -13.32 -2.72 12.99
C VAL A 114 -13.13 -1.65 11.92
N THR A 115 -11.99 -0.97 12.00
CA THR A 115 -11.53 -0.07 10.94
C THR A 115 -10.75 -0.86 9.91
N TYR A 116 -11.18 -0.81 8.65
CA TYR A 116 -10.39 -1.34 7.55
C TYR A 116 -9.44 -0.28 7.04
N THR A 117 -8.19 -0.68 6.91
CA THR A 117 -7.10 0.18 6.44
C THR A 117 -6.71 -0.28 5.05
N CYS A 118 -6.82 0.62 4.08
CA CYS A 118 -6.23 0.44 2.77
C CYS A 118 -4.92 1.23 2.69
N THR A 119 -3.84 0.57 2.28
CA THR A 119 -2.56 1.22 2.01
C THR A 119 -2.28 1.15 0.53
N VAL A 120 -2.09 2.31 -0.08
CA VAL A 120 -1.56 2.45 -1.45
C VAL A 120 -0.09 2.79 -1.33
N SER A 121 0.80 2.04 -1.98
CA SER A 121 2.24 2.23 -1.82
C SER A 121 3.05 2.00 -3.09
N ASN A 122 4.22 2.63 -3.12
CA ASN A 122 5.35 2.25 -3.96
C ASN A 122 6.60 2.09 -3.06
N PRO A 123 7.75 1.67 -3.60
CA PRO A 123 8.95 1.48 -2.78
C PRO A 123 9.49 2.73 -2.07
N ALA A 124 9.05 3.93 -2.45
CA ALA A 124 9.54 5.20 -1.88
C ALA A 124 8.53 5.92 -0.97
N ASP A 125 7.23 5.70 -1.14
CA ASP A 125 6.17 6.40 -0.42
C ASP A 125 4.92 5.50 -0.24
N HIS A 126 4.09 5.83 0.75
CA HIS A 126 2.80 5.20 0.98
C HIS A 126 1.75 6.21 1.45
N LYS A 127 0.49 5.88 1.22
CA LYS A 127 -0.68 6.62 1.68
C LYS A 127 -1.72 5.66 2.20
N VAL A 128 -2.42 6.08 3.23
CA VAL A 128 -3.38 5.25 3.95
C VAL A 128 -4.78 5.86 3.84
N ALA A 129 -5.77 4.98 3.68
CA ALA A 129 -7.18 5.28 3.73
C ALA A 129 -7.86 4.39 4.77
N LEU A 130 -8.75 4.98 5.56
CA LEU A 130 -9.47 4.29 6.62
C LEU A 130 -10.95 4.18 6.27
N PHE A 131 -11.54 3.02 6.57
CA PHE A 131 -12.95 2.74 6.44
C PHE A 131 -13.49 2.31 7.79
N ASP A 132 -14.31 3.16 8.39
CA ASP A 132 -15.01 2.86 9.63
C ASP A 132 -16.31 2.09 9.31
N LEU A 133 -16.33 0.79 9.62
CA LEU A 133 -17.50 -0.03 9.33
C LEU A 133 -18.68 0.28 10.23
N GLN A 134 -18.46 0.80 11.44
CA GLN A 134 -19.54 1.13 12.37
C GLN A 134 -20.43 2.20 11.76
N THR A 135 -19.83 3.28 11.26
CA THR A 135 -20.57 4.38 10.62
C THR A 135 -21.27 3.94 9.34
N ILE A 136 -20.62 3.10 8.52
CA ILE A 136 -21.18 2.61 7.25
C ILE A 136 -22.40 1.70 7.50
N CYS A 137 -22.30 0.79 8.47
CA CYS A 137 -23.38 -0.16 8.78
C CYS A 137 -24.54 0.48 9.54
N GLN A 138 -24.28 1.51 10.35
CA GLN A 138 -25.32 2.25 11.09
C GLN A 138 -26.05 3.28 10.23
N SER A 139 -25.44 3.81 9.17
CA SER A 139 -26.05 4.78 8.26
C SER A 139 -27.12 4.17 7.32
N GLY A 140 -27.28 2.84 7.29
CA GLY A 140 -28.26 2.14 6.46
C GLY A 140 -29.56 1.75 7.16
N GLY A 141 -29.79 2.24 8.38
CA GLY A 141 -31.01 2.05 9.16
C GLY A 141 -31.98 3.22 9.06
#